data_AF-A0A2T6K571-F1
#
_entry.id   AF-A0A2T6K571-F1
#
_cell.length_a   1.000
_cell.length_b   1.000
_cell.length_c   1.000
_cell.angle_alpha   90.00
_cell.angle_beta   90.00
_cell.angle_gamma   90.00
#
_symmetry.space_group_name_H-M   'P 1'
#
loop_
_entity.id
_entity.type
_entity.pdbx_description
1 polymer ?
#
loop_
_entity_poly.entity_id
_entity_poly.type
_entity_poly.pdbx_seq_one_letter_code
_entity_poly.pdbx_strand_id
1 'polypeptide(L)'
;MPKFVFLSALIAVSLISIAAGAAKVMRTPQEVEFFMQAGLGIIPLIILGVIQSAGGVIAFLPKFRFAGLSLVTLGFFLSVVVIALTGNIAFAAISMLPVLLSGGLALRERNRA
;
A
#
# COMPACT_ATOMS: atom_id res chain seq x y z
N MET A 1 -19.04 9.49 5.02
CA MET A 1 -19.13 8.04 4.67
C MET A 1 -19.94 7.28 5.72
N PRO A 2 -20.95 6.51 5.31
CA PRO A 2 -21.64 5.55 6.16
C PRO A 2 -20.66 4.56 6.83
N LYS A 3 -21.03 4.01 8.00
CA LYS A 3 -20.17 3.06 8.74
C LYS A 3 -19.83 1.81 7.91
N PHE A 4 -20.78 1.27 7.17
CA PHE A 4 -20.58 0.09 6.30
C PHE A 4 -19.59 0.35 5.15
N VAL A 5 -19.67 1.53 4.53
CA VAL A 5 -18.74 1.93 3.45
C VAL A 5 -17.31 2.06 3.98
N PHE A 6 -17.15 2.51 5.22
CA PHE A 6 -15.84 2.57 5.88
C PHE A 6 -15.24 1.19 6.13
N LEU A 7 -16.02 0.30 6.73
CA LEU A 7 -15.56 -1.03 7.06
C LEU A 7 -15.19 -1.83 5.80
N SER A 8 -16.02 -1.77 4.77
CA SER A 8 -15.73 -2.42 3.49
C SER A 8 -14.46 -1.85 2.83
N ALA A 9 -14.31 -0.52 2.77
CA ALA A 9 -13.10 0.11 2.23
C ALA A 9 -11.84 -0.24 3.04
N LEU A 10 -11.94 -0.26 4.37
CA LEU A 10 -10.84 -0.67 5.26
C LEU A 10 -10.41 -2.11 4.96
N ILE A 11 -11.36 -3.05 4.94
CA ILE A 11 -11.08 -4.46 4.66
C ILE A 11 -10.44 -4.60 3.28
N ALA A 12 -11.02 -3.99 2.24
CA ALA A 12 -10.52 -4.08 0.87
C ALA A 12 -9.09 -3.54 0.76
N VAL A 13 -8.84 -2.32 1.26
CA VAL A 13 -7.52 -1.69 1.21
C VAL A 13 -6.48 -2.49 1.99
N SER A 14 -6.83 -3.00 3.18
CA SER A 14 -5.91 -3.82 3.98
C SER A 14 -5.57 -5.14 3.28
N LEU A 15 -6.56 -5.83 2.70
CA LEU A 15 -6.32 -7.08 1.95
C LEU A 15 -5.49 -6.84 0.69
N ILE A 16 -5.78 -5.77 -0.06
CA ILE A 16 -4.97 -5.39 -1.23
C ILE A 16 -3.53 -5.07 -0.80
N SER A 17 -3.34 -4.37 0.33
CA SER A 17 -2.01 -4.06 0.87
C SER A 17 -1.24 -5.33 1.24
N ILE A 18 -1.90 -6.28 1.90
CA ILE A 18 -1.30 -7.57 2.25
C ILE A 18 -0.93 -8.35 0.99
N ALA A 19 -1.82 -8.43 0.00
CA ALA A 19 -1.57 -9.13 -1.25
C ALA A 19 -0.42 -8.48 -2.05
N ALA A 20 -0.42 -7.15 -2.18
CA ALA A 20 0.64 -6.40 -2.86
C ALA A 20 1.98 -6.53 -2.12
N GLY A 21 1.98 -6.45 -0.79
CA GLY A 21 3.16 -6.64 0.02
C GLY A 21 3.71 -8.07 -0.08
N ALA A 22 2.83 -9.07 -0.06
CA ALA A 22 3.20 -10.47 -0.27
C ALA A 22 3.80 -10.70 -1.66
N ALA A 23 3.23 -10.11 -2.72
CA ALA A 23 3.76 -10.20 -4.08
C ALA A 23 5.21 -9.64 -4.18
N LYS A 24 5.52 -8.59 -3.41
CA LYS A 24 6.88 -8.04 -3.30
C LYS A 24 7.83 -8.97 -2.56
N VAL A 25 7.40 -9.51 -1.42
CA VAL A 25 8.21 -10.47 -0.63
C VAL A 25 8.48 -11.75 -1.43
N MET A 26 7.48 -12.23 -2.18
CA MET A 26 7.58 -13.40 -3.05
C MET A 26 8.37 -13.12 -4.34
N ARG A 27 8.78 -11.87 -4.58
CA ARG A 27 9.56 -11.46 -5.75
C ARG A 27 8.87 -11.89 -7.04
N THR A 28 7.57 -11.63 -7.13
CA THR A 28 6.81 -11.88 -8.35
C THR A 28 7.49 -11.19 -9.54
N PRO A 29 7.49 -11.80 -10.74
CA PRO A 29 8.22 -11.26 -11.88
C PRO A 29 7.91 -9.79 -12.17
N GLN A 30 6.64 -9.39 -12.06
CA GLN A 30 6.24 -7.99 -12.30
C GLN A 30 6.84 -7.02 -11.28
N GLU A 31 6.83 -7.36 -9.99
CA GLU A 31 7.40 -6.48 -8.94
C GLU A 31 8.93 -6.40 -9.06
N VAL A 32 9.59 -7.52 -9.38
CA VAL A 32 11.04 -7.52 -9.65
C VAL A 32 11.36 -6.65 -10.86
N GLU A 33 10.59 -6.77 -11.94
CA GLU A 33 10.77 -5.96 -13.15
C GLU A 33 10.64 -4.46 -12.84
N PHE A 34 9.59 -4.04 -12.11
CA PHE A 34 9.44 -2.63 -11.75
C PHE A 34 10.61 -2.08 -10.93
N PHE A 35 11.06 -2.83 -9.92
CA PHE A 35 12.17 -2.39 -9.09
C PHE A 35 13.49 -2.34 -9.86
N MET A 36 13.80 -3.38 -10.64
CA MET A 36 15.02 -3.43 -11.44
C MET A 36 15.05 -2.34 -12.52
N GLN A 37 13.93 -2.09 -13.20
CA GLN A 37 13.82 -1.00 -14.18
C GLN A 37 13.96 0.38 -13.53
N ALA A 38 13.47 0.56 -12.30
CA ALA A 38 13.66 1.77 -11.53
C ALA A 38 15.10 1.94 -10.99
N GLY A 39 16.02 1.02 -11.31
CA GLY A 39 17.40 1.02 -10.80
C GLY A 39 17.51 0.60 -9.33
N LEU A 40 16.46 0.01 -8.76
CA LEU A 40 16.42 -0.47 -7.39
C LEU A 40 16.68 -1.98 -7.34
N GLY A 41 17.38 -2.42 -6.29
CA GLY A 41 17.64 -3.84 -6.08
C GLY A 41 16.48 -4.60 -5.40
N ILE A 42 16.71 -5.89 -5.18
CA ILE A 42 15.77 -6.80 -4.51
C ILE A 42 15.58 -6.46 -3.02
N ILE A 43 16.58 -5.86 -2.37
CA ILE A 43 16.51 -5.57 -0.93
C ILE A 43 15.41 -4.51 -0.63
N PRO A 44 15.38 -3.33 -1.28
CA PRO A 44 14.28 -2.38 -1.15
C PRO A 44 12.89 -2.98 -1.42
N LEU A 45 12.80 -3.85 -2.43
CA LEU A 45 11.55 -4.55 -2.79
C LEU A 45 11.00 -5.35 -1.61
N ILE A 46 11.84 -6.20 -1.00
CA ILE A 46 11.42 -7.05 0.13
C ILE A 46 11.06 -6.20 1.35
N ILE A 47 11.87 -5.20 1.68
CA ILE A 47 11.62 -4.30 2.82
C ILE A 47 10.26 -3.62 2.66
N LEU A 48 9.99 -3.07 1.47
CA LEU A 48 8.70 -2.44 1.18
C LEU A 48 7.56 -3.45 1.32
N GLY A 49 7.74 -4.67 0.79
CA GLY A 49 6.76 -5.75 0.89
C GLY A 49 6.41 -6.14 2.32
N VAL A 50 7.41 -6.26 3.19
CA VAL A 50 7.22 -6.58 4.62
C VAL A 50 6.47 -5.44 5.32
N ILE A 51 6.90 -4.19 5.14
CA ILE A 51 6.28 -3.02 5.76
C ILE A 51 4.82 -2.88 5.30
N GLN A 52 4.56 -3.04 4.00
CA GLN A 52 3.23 -2.92 3.41
C GLN A 52 2.28 -4.04 3.88
N SER A 53 2.80 -5.27 4.01
CA SER A 53 2.02 -6.40 4.55
C SER A 53 1.71 -6.21 6.04
N ALA A 54 2.71 -5.84 6.83
CA ALA A 54 2.54 -5.56 8.25
C ALA A 54 1.56 -4.40 8.49
N GLY A 55 1.66 -3.32 7.71
CA GLY A 55 0.73 -2.20 7.74
C GLY A 55 -0.72 -2.63 7.50
N GLY A 56 -0.96 -3.49 6.50
CA GLY A 56 -2.29 -4.03 6.21
C GLY A 56 -2.86 -4.88 7.35
N VAL A 57 -2.03 -5.68 8.02
CA VAL A 57 -2.42 -6.45 9.21
C VAL A 57 -2.73 -5.52 10.39
N ILE A 58 -1.84 -4.56 10.68
CA ILE A 58 -2.00 -3.61 11.79
C ILE A 58 -3.27 -2.77 11.63
N ALA A 59 -3.66 -2.43 10.40
CA ALA A 59 -4.87 -1.66 10.11
C ALA A 59 -6.17 -2.34 10.61
N PHE A 60 -6.17 -3.66 10.84
CA PHE A 60 -7.32 -4.35 11.43
C PHE A 60 -7.45 -4.13 12.94
N LEU A 61 -6.36 -3.81 13.64
CA LEU A 61 -6.34 -3.60 15.08
C LEU A 61 -6.89 -2.20 15.39
N PRO A 62 -8.06 -2.06 16.06
CA PRO A 62 -8.70 -0.75 16.26
C PRO A 62 -7.80 0.29 16.93
N LYS A 63 -6.98 -0.14 17.91
CA LYS A 63 -6.04 0.72 18.64
C LYS A 63 -4.92 1.27 17.77
N PHE A 64 -4.51 0.54 16.73
CA PHE A 64 -3.36 0.88 15.88
C PHE A 64 -3.77 1.20 14.44
N ARG A 65 -5.07 1.32 14.16
CA ARG A 65 -5.62 1.44 12.82
C ARG A 65 -5.02 2.62 12.04
N PHE A 66 -4.89 3.77 12.69
CA PHE A 66 -4.27 4.95 12.07
C PHE A 66 -2.82 4.69 11.63
N ALA A 67 -2.01 4.09 12.51
CA ALA A 67 -0.63 3.74 12.20
C ALA A 67 -0.55 2.71 11.07
N GLY A 68 -1.38 1.66 11.13
CA GLY A 68 -1.47 0.64 10.08
C GLY A 68 -1.83 1.24 8.72
N LEU A 69 -2.91 2.04 8.65
CA LEU A 69 -3.33 2.72 7.42
C LEU A 69 -2.28 3.69 6.90
N SER A 70 -1.52 4.34 7.78
CA SER A 70 -0.40 5.22 7.38
C SER A 70 0.71 4.41 6.71
N LEU A 71 1.08 3.25 7.25
CA LEU A 71 2.03 2.34 6.62
C LEU A 71 1.54 1.81 5.27
N VAL A 72 0.25 1.44 5.18
CA VAL A 72 -0.39 1.04 3.91
C VAL A 72 -0.29 2.16 2.86
N THR A 73 -0.63 3.38 3.26
CA THR A 73 -0.60 4.58 2.40
C THR A 73 0.81 4.82 1.87
N LEU A 74 1.80 4.80 2.77
CA LEU A 74 3.21 4.95 2.40
C LEU A 74 3.69 3.81 1.49
N GLY A 75 3.29 2.57 1.77
CA GLY A 75 3.63 1.41 0.95
C GLY A 75 3.12 1.51 -0.49
N PHE A 76 1.85 1.90 -0.66
CA PHE A 76 1.29 2.14 -1.98
C PHE A 76 1.94 3.35 -2.66
N PHE A 77 2.18 4.44 -1.94
CA PHE A 77 2.78 5.64 -2.50
C PHE A 77 4.18 5.38 -3.02
N LEU A 78 5.02 4.69 -2.24
CA LEU A 78 6.35 4.29 -2.68
C LEU A 78 6.28 3.34 -3.88
N SER A 79 5.30 2.42 -3.92
CA SER A 79 5.09 1.58 -5.11
C SER A 79 4.77 2.40 -6.35
N VAL A 80 3.90 3.42 -6.23
CA VAL A 80 3.59 4.36 -7.32
C VAL A 80 4.84 5.09 -7.79
N VAL A 81 5.68 5.57 -6.86
CA VAL A 81 6.94 6.25 -7.21
C VAL A 81 7.84 5.30 -8.00
N VAL A 82 8.00 4.05 -7.55
CA VAL A 82 8.82 3.06 -8.27
C VAL A 82 8.27 2.81 -9.67
N ILE A 83 6.95 2.62 -9.83
CA ILE A 83 6.33 2.43 -11.14
C ILE A 83 6.53 3.66 -12.05
N ALA A 84 6.40 4.87 -11.50
CA ALA A 84 6.60 6.10 -12.27
C ALA A 84 8.05 6.22 -12.79
N LEU A 85 9.03 5.76 -12.00
CA LEU A 85 10.44 5.74 -12.40
C LEU A 85 10.73 4.79 -13.57
N THR A 86 9.87 3.79 -13.83
CA THR A 86 10.02 2.92 -15.01
C THR A 86 9.48 3.56 -16.30
N GLY A 87 8.89 4.76 -16.21
CA GLY A 87 8.23 5.42 -17.34
C GLY A 87 6.80 4.92 -17.60
N ASN A 88 6.29 3.95 -16.84
CA ASN A 88 4.91 3.47 -16.96
C ASN A 88 3.92 4.40 -16.23
N ILE A 89 3.73 5.60 -16.78
CA ILE A 89 2.91 6.66 -16.17
C ILE A 89 1.44 6.26 -16.06
N ALA A 90 0.90 5.52 -17.05
CA ALA A 90 -0.48 5.07 -17.03
C ALA A 90 -0.76 4.13 -15.84
N PHE A 91 0.12 3.15 -15.61
CA PHE A 91 -0.03 2.24 -14.48
C PHE A 91 0.20 2.98 -13.14
N ALA A 92 1.20 3.86 -13.06
CA ALA A 92 1.44 4.67 -11.86
C ALA A 92 0.22 5.52 -11.48
N ALA A 93 -0.44 6.13 -12.45
CA ALA A 93 -1.65 6.94 -12.23
C ALA A 93 -2.81 6.09 -11.67
N ILE A 94 -3.03 4.88 -12.19
CA ILE A 94 -4.06 3.97 -11.67
C ILE A 94 -3.68 3.49 -10.26
N SER A 95 -2.41 3.21 -10.01
CA SER A 95 -1.90 2.79 -8.70
C SER A 95 -2.00 3.87 -7.62
N MET A 96 -2.31 5.13 -7.95
CA MET A 96 -2.65 6.17 -6.97
C MET A 96 -4.00 5.95 -6.28
N LEU A 97 -4.93 5.21 -6.90
CA LEU A 97 -6.24 4.95 -6.28
C LEU A 97 -6.14 4.34 -4.87
N PRO A 98 -5.39 3.25 -4.63
CA PRO A 98 -5.22 2.70 -3.29
C PRO A 98 -4.48 3.66 -2.35
N VAL A 99 -3.59 4.53 -2.84
CA VAL A 99 -2.94 5.58 -2.03
C VAL A 99 -3.98 6.57 -1.51
N LEU A 100 -4.82 7.10 -2.38
CA LEU A 100 -5.83 8.09 -2.02
C LEU A 100 -6.90 7.50 -1.09
N LEU A 101 -7.32 6.25 -1.34
CA LEU A 101 -8.26 5.54 -0.49
C LEU A 101 -7.68 5.27 0.90
N SER A 102 -6.48 4.69 0.99
CA SER A 102 -5.83 4.42 2.28
C SER A 102 -5.53 5.70 3.07
N GLY A 103 -5.05 6.76 2.40
CA GLY A 103 -4.79 8.06 3.02
C GLY A 103 -6.07 8.72 3.53
N GLY A 104 -7.16 8.70 2.74
CA GLY A 104 -8.47 9.20 3.18
C GLY A 104 -9.04 8.44 4.39
N LEU A 105 -8.85 7.11 4.43
CA LEU A 105 -9.22 6.30 5.59
C LEU A 105 -8.36 6.64 6.82
N ALA A 106 -7.05 6.84 6.65
CA ALA A 106 -6.14 7.20 7.73
C ALA A 106 -6.52 8.56 8.34
N LEU A 107 -6.73 9.58 7.51
CA LEU A 107 -7.13 10.92 7.97
C LEU A 107 -8.45 10.89 8.74
N ARG A 108 -9.41 10.09 8.28
CA ARG A 108 -10.68 9.92 8.99
C ARG A 108 -10.52 9.25 10.34
N GLU A 109 -9.67 8.22 10.43
CA GLU A 109 -9.42 7.53 11.70
C GLU A 109 -8.73 8.46 12.70
N ARG A 110 -7.79 9.29 12.25
CA ARG A 110 -7.16 10.33 13.09
C ARG A 110 -8.17 11.29 13.69
N ASN A 111 -9.18 11.71 12.92
CA ASN A 111 -10.22 12.63 13.39
C ASN A 111 -11.26 11.99 14.33
N ARG A 112 -11.19 10.67 14.56
CA ARG A 112 -12.07 9.92 15.47
C ARG A 112 -11.42 9.58 16.82
N ALA A 113 -10.09 9.60 16.88
CA ALA A 113 -9.30 9.37 18.09
C ALA A 113 -9.17 10.67 18.88
#